data_AF-A0A936LMI2-F1
#
_entry.id   AF-A0A936LMI2-F1
#
_cell.length_a   1.000
_cell.length_b   1.000
_cell.length_c   1.000
_cell.angle_alpha   90.00
_cell.angle_beta   90.00
_cell.angle_gamma   90.00
#
_symmetry.space_group_name_H-M   'P 1'
#
loop_
_entity.id
_entity.type
_entity.pdbx_description
1 polymer ?
#
loop_
_entity_poly.entity_id
_entity_poly.type
_entity_poly.pdbx_seq_one_letter_code
_entity_poly.pdbx_strand_id
1 'polypeptide(L)'
;MNPTASQQIIGTGCAGVATLLFLLRLQPFLWEWARKEASNDQWVTPALTILVPLWLLLMVALLCVTAGGGSDWIRLGRPMLYALTVAAALALAAISFVFVALYIRPGFTPRGLYSPVLYLVTLSTVLVVVGSLNPKLAAAVPTQWLHRPWAWFTAFSLVVCVAVGGYWIATNGVRGVVGFAHRISNLGPASAEQLAEIAKLDPENDFESLLWRANGDAGSEVREAATARLRSHPQFLERLSSELETGHVEPALSFLRDAELSSAEQARFARPALKALQRWVDRIPASNYTTGSHLKDLKRWGTEMFRILPEKFAGTGVDFTEVIADFEFRLEQ
;
A
#
# COMPACT_ATOMS: atom_id res chain seq x y z
N MET A 1 30.07 -4.34 -28.10
CA MET A 1 29.36 -4.64 -29.38
C MET A 1 28.58 -3.40 -29.78
N ASN A 2 28.17 -3.25 -31.04
CA ASN A 2 27.25 -2.17 -31.41
C ASN A 2 25.82 -2.68 -31.33
N PRO A 3 24.85 -1.87 -30.87
CA PRO A 3 23.45 -2.29 -30.81
C PRO A 3 22.90 -2.56 -32.21
N THR A 4 22.16 -3.66 -32.36
CA THR A 4 21.51 -4.03 -33.62
C THR A 4 20.39 -3.05 -33.96
N ALA A 5 20.01 -2.97 -35.23
CA ALA A 5 18.89 -2.10 -35.66
C ALA A 5 17.58 -2.42 -34.90
N SER A 6 17.32 -3.70 -34.61
CA SER A 6 16.16 -4.12 -33.80
C SER A 6 16.23 -3.63 -32.35
N GLN A 7 17.40 -3.72 -31.71
CA GLN A 7 17.61 -3.22 -30.33
C GLN A 7 17.45 -1.71 -30.26
N GLN A 8 17.91 -0.98 -31.28
CA GLN A 8 17.75 0.47 -31.37
C GLN A 8 16.27 0.84 -31.48
N ILE A 9 15.53 0.23 -32.41
CA ILE A 9 14.11 0.52 -32.63
C ILE A 9 13.28 0.18 -31.38
N ILE A 10 13.46 -1.01 -30.81
CA ILE A 10 12.68 -1.46 -29.64
C ILE A 10 13.02 -0.59 -28.43
N GLY A 11 14.30 -0.41 -28.11
CA GLY A 11 14.69 0.32 -26.92
C GLY A 11 14.36 1.81 -26.98
N THR A 12 14.54 2.46 -28.14
CA THR A 12 14.13 3.86 -28.32
C THR A 12 12.61 4.02 -28.36
N GLY A 13 11.89 3.09 -28.99
CA GLY A 13 10.42 3.05 -28.96
C GLY A 13 9.89 2.93 -27.53
N CYS A 14 10.41 1.97 -26.75
CA CYS A 14 10.04 1.81 -25.35
C CYS A 14 10.35 3.05 -24.51
N ALA A 15 11.52 3.67 -24.69
CA ALA A 15 11.87 4.91 -24.00
C ALA A 15 10.96 6.09 -24.40
N GLY A 16 10.59 6.19 -25.68
CA GLY A 16 9.64 7.19 -26.16
C GLY A 16 8.25 7.03 -25.55
N VAL A 17 7.71 5.81 -25.56
CA VAL A 17 6.41 5.51 -24.93
C VAL A 17 6.47 5.74 -23.41
N ALA A 18 7.55 5.34 -22.75
CA ALA A 18 7.76 5.62 -21.33
C ALA A 18 7.78 7.14 -21.05
N THR A 19 8.43 7.92 -21.90
CA THR A 19 8.45 9.39 -21.79
C THR A 19 7.04 9.97 -21.95
N LEU A 20 6.25 9.47 -22.91
CA LEU A 20 4.85 9.89 -23.07
C LEU A 20 3.99 9.54 -21.86
N LEU A 21 4.13 8.33 -21.29
CA LEU A 21 3.43 7.96 -20.07
C LEU A 21 3.82 8.85 -18.89
N PHE A 22 5.11 9.17 -18.76
CA PHE A 22 5.60 10.08 -17.74
C PHE A 22 4.99 11.49 -17.87
N LEU A 23 5.03 12.07 -19.07
CA LEU A 23 4.55 13.44 -19.32
C LEU A 23 3.01 13.55 -19.33
N LEU A 24 2.31 12.59 -19.93
CA LEU A 24 0.86 12.70 -20.17
C LEU A 24 0.01 12.03 -19.09
N ARG A 25 0.58 11.10 -18.30
CA ARG A 25 -0.17 10.40 -17.25
C ARG A 25 0.38 10.71 -15.87
N LEU A 26 1.68 10.49 -15.64
CA LEU A 26 2.25 10.62 -14.31
C LEU A 26 2.29 12.09 -13.83
N GLN A 27 2.65 13.03 -14.70
CA GLN A 27 2.67 14.46 -14.33
C GLN A 27 1.28 14.99 -13.94
N PRO A 28 0.22 14.85 -14.77
CA PRO A 28 -1.12 15.29 -14.37
C PRO A 28 -1.62 14.61 -13.09
N PHE A 29 -1.33 13.31 -12.95
CA PHE A 29 -1.66 12.55 -11.74
C PHE A 29 -1.03 13.17 -10.49
N LEU A 30 0.28 13.44 -10.50
CA LEU A 30 0.97 14.06 -9.37
C LEU A 30 0.40 15.45 -9.06
N TRP A 31 0.10 16.24 -10.10
CA TRP A 31 -0.44 17.58 -9.95
C TRP A 31 -1.88 17.60 -9.38
N GLU A 32 -2.70 16.63 -9.77
CA GLU A 32 -4.05 16.47 -9.26
C GLU A 32 -4.04 16.05 -7.78
N TRP A 33 -3.26 15.02 -7.46
CA TRP A 33 -3.18 14.47 -6.11
C TRP A 33 -2.41 15.35 -5.13
N ALA A 34 -1.52 16.23 -5.59
CA ALA A 34 -0.94 17.26 -4.75
C ALA A 34 -1.97 18.29 -4.26
N ARG A 35 -3.05 18.52 -5.02
CA ARG A 35 -4.09 19.50 -4.66
C ARG A 35 -5.19 18.90 -3.80
N LYS A 36 -5.40 17.60 -3.87
CA LYS A 36 -6.32 16.87 -2.97
C LYS A 36 -5.59 16.60 -1.65
N GLU A 37 -6.13 17.05 -0.52
CA GLU A 37 -5.70 16.58 0.80
C GLU A 37 -6.09 15.10 0.94
N ALA A 38 -5.26 14.23 0.37
CA ALA A 38 -5.53 12.80 0.28
C ALA A 38 -5.27 12.11 1.63
N SER A 39 -6.23 12.22 2.54
CA SER A 39 -6.26 11.47 3.80
C SER A 39 -6.36 9.95 3.58
N ASN A 40 -6.79 9.50 2.38
CA ASN A 40 -7.07 8.11 2.06
C ASN A 40 -6.14 7.52 0.97
N ASP A 41 -5.96 6.19 0.96
CA ASP A 41 -5.00 5.46 0.07
C ASP A 41 -5.49 5.29 -1.39
N GLN A 42 -6.53 6.03 -1.80
CA GLN A 42 -7.14 5.95 -3.13
C GLN A 42 -6.18 6.32 -4.28
N TRP A 43 -5.05 6.96 -3.99
CA TRP A 43 -4.02 7.30 -4.97
C TRP A 43 -3.12 6.12 -5.34
N VAL A 44 -3.06 5.06 -4.52
CA VAL A 44 -2.10 3.95 -4.68
C VAL A 44 -2.36 3.17 -5.96
N THR A 45 -3.59 2.74 -6.17
CA THR A 45 -4.01 1.97 -7.36
C THR A 45 -3.74 2.74 -8.67
N PRO A 46 -4.21 4.00 -8.84
CA PRO A 46 -3.90 4.77 -10.05
C PRO A 46 -2.40 5.10 -10.19
N ALA A 47 -1.63 5.24 -9.10
CA ALA A 47 -0.18 5.39 -9.21
C ALA A 47 0.47 4.12 -9.79
N LEU A 48 0.06 2.93 -9.33
CA LEU A 48 0.61 1.65 -9.79
C LEU A 48 0.25 1.36 -11.26
N THR A 49 -0.97 1.70 -11.70
CA THR A 49 -1.37 1.51 -13.11
C THR A 49 -0.56 2.37 -14.08
N ILE A 50 0.07 3.44 -13.60
CA ILE A 50 0.98 4.29 -14.40
C ILE A 50 2.43 3.84 -14.23
N LEU A 51 2.88 3.60 -12.99
CA LEU A 51 4.27 3.28 -12.67
C LEU A 51 4.70 1.91 -13.20
N VAL A 52 3.84 0.88 -13.13
CA VAL A 52 4.18 -0.46 -13.58
C VAL A 52 4.46 -0.50 -15.09
N PRO A 53 3.56 -0.01 -15.97
CA PRO A 53 3.85 0.06 -17.41
C PRO A 53 5.06 0.92 -17.74
N LEU A 54 5.23 2.06 -17.05
CA LEU A 54 6.39 2.95 -17.23
C LEU A 54 7.71 2.21 -17.01
N TRP A 55 7.85 1.54 -15.86
CA TRP A 55 9.09 0.86 -15.51
C TRP A 55 9.30 -0.45 -16.27
N LEU A 56 8.24 -1.13 -16.70
CA LEU A 56 8.36 -2.26 -17.62
C LEU A 56 8.93 -1.83 -18.98
N LEU A 57 8.47 -0.70 -19.53
CA LEU A 57 9.01 -0.15 -20.77
C LEU A 57 10.48 0.26 -20.62
N LEU A 58 10.82 0.94 -19.52
CA LEU A 58 12.22 1.31 -19.24
C LEU A 58 13.10 0.08 -19.00
N MET A 59 12.58 -0.97 -18.36
CA MET A 59 13.29 -2.23 -18.18
C MET A 59 13.61 -2.87 -19.53
N VAL A 60 12.63 -3.00 -20.44
CA VAL A 60 12.86 -3.52 -21.80
C VAL A 60 13.92 -2.68 -22.53
N ALA A 61 13.83 -1.36 -22.41
CA ALA A 61 14.79 -0.46 -23.03
C ALA A 61 16.22 -0.63 -22.47
N LEU A 62 16.37 -0.78 -21.15
CA LEU A 62 17.64 -1.06 -20.49
C LEU A 62 18.19 -2.44 -20.87
N LEU A 63 17.33 -3.45 -21.02
CA LEU A 63 17.74 -4.77 -21.51
C LEU A 63 18.29 -4.68 -22.94
N CYS A 64 17.72 -3.86 -23.81
CA CYS A 64 18.29 -3.57 -25.13
C CYS A 64 19.67 -2.91 -25.04
N VAL A 65 19.88 -1.98 -24.09
CA VAL A 65 21.20 -1.37 -23.83
C VAL A 65 22.21 -2.42 -23.36
N THR A 66 21.83 -3.28 -22.43
CA THR A 66 22.68 -4.35 -21.91
C THR A 66 23.03 -5.36 -23.01
N ALA A 67 22.07 -5.72 -23.87
CA ALA A 67 22.28 -6.60 -25.02
C ALA A 67 23.18 -5.96 -26.08
N GLY A 68 23.09 -4.64 -26.26
CA GLY A 68 23.97 -3.86 -27.14
C GLY A 68 25.39 -3.66 -26.57
N GLY A 69 25.68 -4.07 -25.35
CA GLY A 69 26.99 -3.92 -24.70
C GLY A 69 27.22 -2.58 -24.00
N GLY A 70 26.18 -1.75 -23.83
CA GLY A 70 26.29 -0.48 -23.11
C GLY A 70 26.62 -0.63 -21.62
N SER A 71 26.47 -1.83 -21.07
CA SER A 71 26.80 -2.17 -19.67
C SER A 71 28.14 -2.91 -19.51
N ASP A 72 28.91 -3.11 -20.58
CA ASP A 72 30.14 -3.93 -20.58
C ASP A 72 31.28 -3.32 -19.73
N TRP A 73 31.15 -2.05 -19.35
CA TRP A 73 32.06 -1.39 -18.41
C TRP A 73 31.98 -1.99 -17.00
N ILE A 74 30.85 -2.62 -16.65
CA ILE A 74 30.68 -3.42 -15.44
C ILE A 74 31.20 -4.82 -15.80
N ARG A 75 32.41 -5.18 -15.36
CA ARG A 75 33.12 -6.42 -15.70
C ARG A 75 32.46 -7.68 -15.09
N LEU A 76 31.22 -7.97 -15.48
CA LEU A 76 30.42 -9.12 -15.04
C LEU A 76 30.05 -9.99 -16.24
N GLY A 77 29.70 -11.25 -15.98
CA GLY A 77 29.16 -12.15 -17.01
C GLY A 77 27.82 -11.64 -17.55
N ARG A 78 27.54 -11.89 -18.84
CA ARG A 78 26.27 -11.54 -19.50
C ARG A 78 25.00 -11.91 -18.71
N PRO A 79 24.83 -13.14 -18.17
CA PRO A 79 23.62 -13.46 -17.41
C PRO A 79 23.47 -12.60 -16.15
N MET A 80 24.58 -12.26 -15.50
CA MET A 80 24.57 -11.42 -14.30
C MET A 80 24.28 -9.96 -14.61
N LEU A 81 24.72 -9.46 -15.78
CA LEU A 81 24.34 -8.13 -16.26
C LEU A 81 22.84 -8.02 -16.51
N TYR A 82 22.21 -9.02 -17.13
CA TYR A 82 20.75 -9.04 -17.31
C TYR A 82 20.00 -9.08 -15.98
N ALA A 83 20.43 -9.94 -15.04
CA ALA A 83 19.84 -10.01 -13.71
C ALA A 83 19.97 -8.68 -12.97
N LEU A 84 21.14 -8.03 -13.05
CA LEU A 84 21.38 -6.72 -12.47
C LEU A 84 20.49 -5.64 -13.08
N THR A 85 20.29 -5.66 -14.41
CA THR A 85 19.41 -4.70 -15.11
C THR A 85 17.96 -4.85 -14.67
N VAL A 86 17.47 -6.08 -14.51
CA VAL A 86 16.11 -6.35 -14.00
C VAL A 86 15.98 -5.87 -12.55
N ALA A 87 16.94 -6.24 -11.69
CA ALA A 87 16.95 -5.82 -10.28
C ALA A 87 17.02 -4.29 -10.13
N ALA A 88 17.82 -3.62 -10.95
CA ALA A 88 17.92 -2.17 -11.01
C ALA A 88 16.59 -1.52 -11.40
N ALA A 89 15.93 -2.02 -12.46
CA ALA A 89 14.64 -1.48 -12.89
C ALA A 89 13.57 -1.64 -11.80
N LEU A 90 13.52 -2.79 -11.12
CA LEU A 90 12.60 -3.03 -10.01
C LEU A 90 12.89 -2.11 -8.80
N ALA A 91 14.17 -1.91 -8.46
CA ALA A 91 14.56 -1.03 -7.37
C ALA A 91 14.18 0.43 -7.66
N LEU A 92 14.43 0.91 -8.88
CA LEU A 92 14.05 2.26 -9.30
C LEU A 92 12.53 2.42 -9.37
N ALA A 93 11.78 1.38 -9.74
CA ALA A 93 10.33 1.38 -9.69
C ALA A 93 9.79 1.51 -8.26
N ALA A 94 10.33 0.73 -7.33
CA ALA A 94 9.96 0.78 -5.92
C ALA A 94 10.26 2.15 -5.31
N ILE A 95 11.44 2.70 -5.58
CA ILE A 95 11.81 4.04 -5.10
C ILE A 95 10.95 5.11 -5.72
N SER A 96 10.68 5.05 -7.03
CA SER A 96 9.74 5.97 -7.67
C SER A 96 8.39 5.95 -6.98
N PHE A 97 7.86 4.76 -6.64
CA PHE A 97 6.62 4.63 -5.88
C PHE A 97 6.70 5.28 -4.49
N VAL A 98 7.78 5.06 -3.75
CA VAL A 98 8.00 5.70 -2.43
C VAL A 98 8.05 7.22 -2.54
N PHE A 99 8.75 7.75 -3.55
CA PHE A 99 8.81 9.20 -3.76
C PHE A 99 7.47 9.79 -4.21
N VAL A 100 6.65 9.04 -4.97
CA VAL A 100 5.26 9.43 -5.26
C VAL A 100 4.44 9.48 -3.98
N ALA A 101 4.58 8.49 -3.09
CA ALA A 101 3.90 8.46 -1.79
C ALA A 101 4.25 9.69 -0.94
N LEU A 102 5.56 9.99 -0.83
CA LEU A 102 6.07 11.15 -0.08
C LEU A 102 5.67 12.49 -0.72
N TYR A 103 5.51 12.53 -2.05
CA TYR A 103 5.05 13.72 -2.76
C TYR A 103 3.57 14.01 -2.51
N ILE A 104 2.72 12.97 -2.51
CA ILE A 104 1.27 13.07 -2.28
C ILE A 104 0.98 13.34 -0.81
N ARG A 105 1.65 12.62 0.09
CA ARG A 105 1.58 12.80 1.55
C ARG A 105 2.90 13.35 2.09
N PRO A 106 3.21 14.64 1.85
CA PRO A 106 4.31 15.26 2.56
C PRO A 106 3.93 15.25 4.04
N GLY A 107 4.67 14.53 4.88
CA GLY A 107 4.52 14.64 6.32
C GLY A 107 5.01 16.03 6.75
N PHE A 108 6.22 16.09 7.31
CA PHE A 108 6.86 17.36 7.68
C PHE A 108 7.79 17.93 6.58
N THR A 109 7.88 17.26 5.43
CA THR A 109 8.88 17.55 4.39
C THR A 109 8.27 18.27 3.19
N PRO A 110 8.87 19.37 2.71
CA PRO A 110 8.30 20.12 1.60
C PRO A 110 8.35 19.33 0.29
N ARG A 111 7.21 19.30 -0.43
CA ARG A 111 7.02 18.59 -1.71
C ARG A 111 8.09 18.89 -2.76
N GLY A 112 8.68 20.08 -2.70
CA GLY A 112 9.76 20.53 -3.59
C GLY A 112 11.02 19.67 -3.54
N LEU A 113 11.25 18.91 -2.46
CA LEU A 113 12.40 17.98 -2.36
C LEU A 113 12.21 16.70 -3.19
N TYR A 114 10.96 16.24 -3.37
CA TYR A 114 10.67 14.96 -4.00
C TYR A 114 10.45 15.05 -5.51
N SER A 115 9.90 16.17 -5.96
CA SER A 115 9.66 16.45 -7.38
C SER A 115 10.94 16.26 -8.21
N PRO A 116 12.09 16.92 -7.91
CA PRO A 116 13.31 16.76 -8.70
C PRO A 116 13.77 15.31 -8.82
N VAL A 117 13.63 14.50 -7.77
CA VAL A 117 14.05 13.10 -7.80
C VAL A 117 13.18 12.29 -8.77
N LEU A 118 11.86 12.48 -8.75
CA LEU A 118 10.94 11.81 -9.68
C LEU A 118 11.24 12.15 -11.15
N TYR A 119 11.54 13.42 -11.44
CA TYR A 119 11.92 13.86 -12.78
C TYR A 119 13.32 13.37 -13.18
N LEU A 120 14.31 13.52 -12.30
CA LEU A 120 15.69 13.18 -12.60
C LEU A 120 15.86 11.68 -12.82
N VAL A 121 15.18 10.82 -12.06
CA VAL A 121 15.32 9.37 -12.20
C VAL A 121 14.77 8.86 -13.54
N THR A 122 13.55 9.25 -13.92
CA THR A 122 12.95 8.81 -15.18
C THR A 122 13.65 9.41 -16.39
N LEU A 123 13.93 10.72 -16.37
CA LEU A 123 14.60 11.39 -17.49
C LEU A 123 16.05 10.95 -17.64
N SER A 124 16.79 10.74 -16.55
CA SER A 124 18.16 10.20 -16.65
C SER A 124 18.18 8.79 -17.21
N THR A 125 17.22 7.93 -16.84
CA THR A 125 17.12 6.57 -17.37
C THR A 125 16.81 6.60 -18.87
N VAL A 126 15.90 7.46 -19.32
CA VAL A 126 15.61 7.67 -20.74
C VAL A 126 16.84 8.19 -21.49
N LEU A 127 17.54 9.17 -20.94
CA LEU A 127 18.76 9.71 -21.56
C LEU A 127 19.87 8.66 -21.66
N VAL A 128 20.02 7.81 -20.64
CA VAL A 128 20.97 6.68 -20.66
C VAL A 128 20.61 5.72 -21.80
N VAL A 129 19.33 5.38 -21.96
CA VAL A 129 18.88 4.51 -23.05
C VAL A 129 19.14 5.14 -24.41
N VAL A 130 18.68 6.38 -24.62
CA VAL A 130 18.78 7.05 -25.92
C VAL A 130 20.25 7.29 -26.30
N GLY A 131 21.07 7.70 -25.34
CA GLY A 131 22.50 7.91 -25.55
C GLY A 131 23.28 6.61 -25.82
N SER A 132 22.88 5.50 -25.19
CA SER A 132 23.55 4.21 -25.36
C SER A 132 23.13 3.49 -26.64
N LEU A 133 21.89 3.64 -27.07
CA LEU A 133 21.36 2.98 -28.27
C LEU A 133 21.62 3.77 -29.55
N ASN A 134 21.89 5.08 -29.49
CA ASN A 134 22.21 5.87 -30.67
C ASN A 134 23.72 6.08 -30.85
N PRO A 135 24.37 5.37 -31.79
CA PRO A 135 25.82 5.51 -32.02
C PRO A 135 26.22 6.93 -32.47
N LYS A 136 25.32 7.65 -33.17
CA LYS A 136 25.55 9.05 -33.58
C LYS A 136 25.61 10.01 -32.38
N LEU A 137 24.79 9.78 -31.35
CA LEU A 137 24.77 10.58 -30.14
C LEU A 137 25.92 10.20 -29.20
N ALA A 138 26.25 8.90 -29.11
CA ALA A 138 27.39 8.41 -28.33
C ALA A 138 28.73 8.96 -28.84
N ALA A 139 28.84 9.24 -30.14
CA ALA A 139 30.02 9.87 -30.73
C ALA A 139 30.14 11.37 -30.42
N ALA A 140 29.01 12.06 -30.21
CA ALA A 140 28.96 13.50 -29.97
C ALA A 140 29.01 13.87 -28.48
N VAL A 141 28.48 13.01 -27.60
CA VAL A 141 28.39 13.27 -26.16
C VAL A 141 29.00 12.08 -25.41
N PRO A 142 30.03 12.30 -24.57
CA PRO A 142 30.60 11.22 -23.77
C PRO A 142 29.58 10.74 -22.73
N THR A 143 28.91 9.63 -23.04
CA THR A 143 27.84 9.02 -22.24
C THR A 143 28.31 8.60 -20.83
N GLN A 144 29.62 8.49 -20.61
CA GLN A 144 30.22 8.15 -19.31
C GLN A 144 29.84 9.13 -18.19
N TRP A 145 29.67 10.41 -18.50
CA TRP A 145 29.23 11.43 -17.53
C TRP A 145 27.80 11.21 -17.05
N LEU A 146 26.97 10.54 -17.86
CA LEU A 146 25.59 10.22 -17.52
C LEU A 146 25.49 8.85 -16.82
N HIS A 147 26.25 7.86 -17.29
CA HIS A 147 26.22 6.50 -16.73
C HIS A 147 26.70 6.44 -15.28
N ARG A 148 27.75 7.18 -14.91
CA ARG A 148 28.32 7.13 -13.55
C ARG A 148 27.35 7.60 -12.46
N PRO A 149 26.78 8.82 -12.53
CA PRO A 149 25.83 9.26 -11.51
C PRO A 149 24.54 8.41 -11.50
N TRP A 150 24.06 8.00 -12.68
CA TRP A 150 22.91 7.10 -12.77
C TRP A 150 23.20 5.74 -12.11
N ALA A 151 24.37 5.16 -12.34
CA ALA A 151 24.76 3.88 -11.75
C ALA A 151 24.94 3.98 -10.22
N TRP A 152 25.53 5.07 -9.72
CA TRP A 152 25.61 5.31 -8.27
C TRP A 152 24.23 5.41 -7.63
N PHE A 153 23.33 6.19 -8.23
CA PHE A 153 21.96 6.31 -7.74
C PHE A 153 21.23 4.96 -7.77
N THR A 154 21.39 4.19 -8.84
CA THR A 154 20.78 2.86 -9.00
C THR A 154 21.36 1.84 -8.01
N ALA A 155 22.66 1.88 -7.75
CA ALA A 155 23.30 1.03 -6.76
C ALA A 155 22.83 1.36 -5.34
N PHE A 156 22.77 2.66 -4.99
CA PHE A 156 22.21 3.11 -3.72
C PHE A 156 20.75 2.68 -3.58
N SER A 157 19.98 2.85 -4.64
CA SER A 157 18.57 2.42 -4.72
C SER A 157 18.41 0.93 -4.41
N LEU A 158 19.26 0.11 -5.01
CA LEU A 158 19.25 -1.34 -4.82
C LEU A 158 19.61 -1.73 -3.38
N VAL A 159 20.63 -1.08 -2.80
CA VAL A 159 21.01 -1.29 -1.39
C VAL A 159 19.87 -0.92 -0.44
N VAL A 160 19.20 0.21 -0.66
CA VAL A 160 18.04 0.62 0.15
C VAL A 160 16.90 -0.39 0.03
N CYS A 161 16.55 -0.82 -1.19
CA CYS A 161 15.52 -1.83 -1.40
C CYS A 161 15.85 -3.16 -0.71
N VAL A 162 17.11 -3.62 -0.78
CA VAL A 162 17.54 -4.86 -0.11
C VAL A 162 17.52 -4.71 1.41
N ALA A 163 18.01 -3.59 1.95
CA ALA A 163 18.03 -3.35 3.38
C ALA A 163 16.60 -3.25 3.96
N VAL A 164 15.74 -2.45 3.34
CA VAL A 164 14.35 -2.27 3.77
C VAL A 164 13.55 -3.56 3.56
N GLY A 165 13.67 -4.20 2.40
CA GLY A 165 13.00 -5.47 2.11
C GLY A 165 13.45 -6.58 3.05
N GLY A 166 14.75 -6.71 3.31
CA GLY A 166 15.32 -7.67 4.24
C GLY A 166 14.86 -7.43 5.68
N TYR A 167 14.88 -6.17 6.14
CA TYR A 167 14.34 -5.79 7.45
C TYR A 167 12.86 -6.11 7.57
N TRP A 168 12.07 -5.79 6.54
CA TRP A 168 10.63 -6.01 6.55
C TRP A 168 10.26 -7.49 6.52
N ILE A 169 10.98 -8.31 5.76
CA ILE A 169 10.83 -9.77 5.77
C ILE A 169 11.25 -10.35 7.13
N ALA A 170 12.36 -9.88 7.71
CA ALA A 170 12.82 -10.33 9.02
C ALA A 170 11.83 -9.98 10.15
N THR A 171 11.11 -8.88 10.02
CA THR A 171 10.16 -8.40 11.05
C THR A 171 8.72 -8.90 10.86
N ASN A 172 8.22 -9.03 9.63
CA ASN A 172 6.82 -9.35 9.33
C ASN A 172 6.62 -10.72 8.64
N GLY A 173 7.71 -11.42 8.30
CA GLY A 173 7.67 -12.68 7.56
C GLY A 173 7.21 -12.52 6.10
N VAL A 174 7.43 -13.57 5.29
CA VAL A 174 7.09 -13.58 3.86
C VAL A 174 5.57 -13.45 3.62
N ARG A 175 4.72 -13.91 4.57
CA ARG A 175 3.26 -13.74 4.51
C ARG A 175 2.80 -12.29 4.59
N GLY A 176 3.57 -11.40 5.26
CA GLY A 176 3.28 -9.97 5.31
C GLY A 176 3.32 -9.31 3.93
N VAL A 177 4.24 -9.75 3.05
CA VAL A 177 4.38 -9.26 1.66
C VAL A 177 3.13 -9.53 0.84
N VAL A 178 2.59 -10.74 0.96
CA VAL A 178 1.39 -11.16 0.25
C VAL A 178 0.16 -10.44 0.81
N GLY A 179 0.08 -10.28 2.14
CA GLY A 179 -1.00 -9.52 2.78
C GLY A 179 -1.02 -8.04 2.41
N PHE A 180 0.15 -7.40 2.29
CA PHE A 180 0.27 -6.01 1.83
C PHE A 180 -0.09 -5.85 0.36
N ALA A 181 0.36 -6.76 -0.50
CA ALA A 181 -0.03 -6.78 -1.91
C ALA A 181 -1.54 -6.98 -2.09
N HIS A 182 -2.16 -7.86 -1.27
CA HIS A 182 -3.62 -8.05 -1.27
C HIS A 182 -4.37 -6.83 -0.72
N ARG A 183 -3.84 -6.17 0.31
CA ARG A 183 -4.41 -4.94 0.87
C ARG A 183 -4.36 -3.81 -0.17
N ILE A 184 -3.26 -3.67 -0.91
CA ILE A 184 -3.12 -2.70 -2.00
C ILE A 184 -4.05 -3.01 -3.17
N SER A 185 -4.22 -4.28 -3.55
CA SER A 185 -5.16 -4.64 -4.64
C SER A 185 -6.61 -4.35 -4.27
N ASN A 186 -6.95 -4.43 -2.99
CA ASN A 186 -8.31 -4.19 -2.48
C ASN A 186 -8.63 -2.70 -2.22
N LEU A 187 -7.66 -1.79 -2.43
CA LEU A 187 -7.83 -0.33 -2.32
C LEU A 187 -8.22 0.34 -3.66
N GLY A 188 -8.39 -0.43 -4.75
CA GLY A 188 -8.96 0.07 -6.01
C GLY A 188 -10.46 0.41 -5.91
N PRO A 189 -11.03 1.11 -6.91
CA PRO A 189 -12.48 1.27 -7.02
C PRO A 189 -13.14 -0.12 -7.04
N ALA A 190 -14.27 -0.27 -6.36
CA ALA A 190 -14.91 -1.58 -6.22
C ALA A 190 -15.33 -2.06 -7.61
N SER A 191 -15.04 -3.32 -7.93
CA SER A 191 -15.56 -3.88 -9.18
C SER A 191 -17.09 -3.99 -9.07
N ALA A 192 -17.79 -3.81 -10.20
CA ALA A 192 -19.25 -3.99 -10.24
C ALA A 192 -19.68 -5.38 -9.73
N GLU A 193 -18.81 -6.38 -9.89
CA GLU A 193 -18.99 -7.73 -9.37
C GLU A 193 -18.92 -7.79 -7.84
N GLN A 194 -17.97 -7.09 -7.21
CA GLN A 194 -17.87 -7.01 -5.75
C GLN A 194 -19.09 -6.33 -5.12
N LEU A 195 -19.57 -5.24 -5.73
CA LEU A 195 -20.79 -4.57 -5.27
C LEU A 195 -22.03 -5.44 -5.49
N ALA A 196 -22.11 -6.17 -6.61
CA ALA A 196 -23.19 -7.11 -6.86
C ALA A 196 -23.17 -8.31 -5.90
N GLU A 197 -21.98 -8.76 -5.46
CA GLU A 197 -21.84 -9.79 -4.43
C GLU A 197 -22.40 -9.32 -3.09
N ILE A 198 -22.06 -8.09 -2.66
CA ILE A 198 -22.59 -7.50 -1.41
C ILE A 198 -24.11 -7.35 -1.49
N ALA A 199 -24.65 -6.96 -2.65
CA ALA A 199 -26.09 -6.84 -2.85
C ALA A 199 -26.83 -8.19 -2.73
N LYS A 200 -26.15 -9.31 -3.02
CA LYS A 200 -26.70 -10.67 -2.87
C LYS A 200 -26.62 -11.20 -1.45
N LEU A 201 -25.75 -10.65 -0.61
CA LEU A 201 -25.65 -11.06 0.80
C LEU A 201 -26.94 -10.70 1.52
N ASP A 202 -27.39 -11.66 2.33
CA ASP A 202 -28.59 -11.52 3.15
C ASP A 202 -28.19 -11.00 4.54
N PRO A 203 -28.64 -9.82 4.97
CA PRO A 203 -28.37 -9.33 6.32
C PRO A 203 -28.86 -10.28 7.43
N GLU A 204 -29.81 -11.18 7.13
CA GLU A 204 -30.28 -12.16 8.10
C GLU A 204 -29.37 -13.38 8.23
N ASN A 205 -28.69 -13.81 7.18
CA ASN A 205 -27.88 -15.04 7.19
C ASN A 205 -26.37 -14.77 7.13
N ASP A 206 -25.98 -13.65 6.50
CA ASP A 206 -24.60 -13.27 6.21
C ASP A 206 -24.13 -12.05 7.02
N PHE A 207 -24.75 -11.80 8.18
CA PHE A 207 -24.49 -10.60 8.99
C PHE A 207 -23.01 -10.44 9.35
N GLU A 208 -22.32 -11.52 9.76
CA GLU A 208 -20.89 -11.50 10.06
C GLU A 208 -20.05 -11.16 8.83
N SER A 209 -20.35 -11.75 7.68
CA SER A 209 -19.66 -11.49 6.41
C SER A 209 -19.81 -10.02 5.99
N LEU A 210 -20.99 -9.44 6.22
CA LEU A 210 -21.24 -8.03 5.99
C LEU A 210 -20.47 -7.13 6.98
N LEU A 211 -20.36 -7.51 8.26
CA LEU A 211 -19.52 -6.78 9.23
C LEU A 211 -18.05 -6.77 8.79
N TRP A 212 -17.51 -7.91 8.36
CA TRP A 212 -16.15 -7.98 7.83
C TRP A 212 -15.93 -7.05 6.63
N ARG A 213 -16.89 -7.00 5.71
CA ARG A 213 -16.82 -6.11 4.52
C ARG A 213 -17.09 -4.64 4.84
N ALA A 214 -17.70 -4.34 5.98
CA ALA A 214 -17.94 -2.99 6.47
C ALA A 214 -16.78 -2.45 7.34
N ASN A 215 -15.71 -3.22 7.55
CA ASN A 215 -14.52 -2.78 8.28
C ASN A 215 -13.58 -1.93 7.41
N GLY A 216 -12.68 -1.21 8.06
CA GLY A 216 -11.69 -0.31 7.45
C GLY A 216 -10.61 -1.01 6.61
N ASP A 217 -10.55 -2.34 6.64
CA ASP A 217 -9.68 -3.12 5.76
C ASP A 217 -10.26 -3.28 4.33
N ALA A 218 -11.54 -2.96 4.12
CA ALA A 218 -12.19 -2.96 2.80
C ALA A 218 -12.13 -1.58 2.11
N GLY A 219 -12.17 -1.58 0.77
CA GLY A 219 -12.26 -0.34 -0.02
C GLY A 219 -13.49 0.49 0.34
N SER A 220 -13.41 1.82 0.20
CA SER A 220 -14.46 2.75 0.68
C SER A 220 -15.85 2.45 0.13
N GLU A 221 -15.96 2.12 -1.17
CA GLU A 221 -17.22 1.79 -1.82
C GLU A 221 -17.82 0.46 -1.33
N VAL A 222 -16.98 -0.55 -1.10
CA VAL A 222 -17.39 -1.84 -0.51
C VAL A 222 -17.90 -1.62 0.91
N ARG A 223 -17.18 -0.81 1.69
CA ARG A 223 -17.55 -0.47 3.06
C ARG A 223 -18.88 0.26 3.13
N GLU A 224 -19.08 1.27 2.28
CA GLU A 224 -20.33 2.02 2.21
C GLU A 224 -21.50 1.12 1.78
N ALA A 225 -21.31 0.27 0.77
CA ALA A 225 -22.33 -0.66 0.31
C ALA A 225 -22.69 -1.70 1.39
N ALA A 226 -21.68 -2.28 2.06
CA ALA A 226 -21.90 -3.25 3.15
C ALA A 226 -22.59 -2.58 4.36
N THR A 227 -22.18 -1.36 4.72
CA THR A 227 -22.81 -0.59 5.81
C THR A 227 -24.26 -0.24 5.48
N ALA A 228 -24.54 0.21 4.25
CA ALA A 228 -25.89 0.48 3.79
C ALA A 228 -26.75 -0.80 3.81
N ARG A 229 -26.18 -1.94 3.40
CA ARG A 229 -26.86 -3.24 3.43
C ARG A 229 -27.17 -3.69 4.85
N LEU A 230 -26.23 -3.57 5.78
CA LEU A 230 -26.45 -3.85 7.20
C LEU A 230 -27.58 -2.97 7.77
N ARG A 231 -27.51 -1.65 7.54
CA ARG A 231 -28.50 -0.68 8.04
C ARG A 231 -29.88 -0.81 7.37
N SER A 232 -29.97 -1.44 6.20
CA SER A 232 -31.25 -1.73 5.54
C SER A 232 -32.08 -2.78 6.29
N HIS A 233 -31.45 -3.56 7.18
CA HIS A 233 -32.16 -4.58 7.94
C HIS A 233 -32.92 -3.93 9.13
N PRO A 234 -34.23 -4.22 9.30
CA PRO A 234 -35.05 -3.56 10.31
C PRO A 234 -34.62 -3.84 11.76
N GLN A 235 -33.92 -4.94 12.00
CA GLN A 235 -33.39 -5.32 13.33
C GLN A 235 -31.87 -5.11 13.44
N PHE A 236 -31.29 -4.25 12.61
CA PHE A 236 -29.85 -4.01 12.59
C PHE A 236 -29.29 -3.68 13.99
N LEU A 237 -29.96 -2.79 14.72
CA LEU A 237 -29.51 -2.33 16.03
C LEU A 237 -29.52 -3.47 17.07
N GLU A 238 -30.59 -4.25 17.09
CA GLU A 238 -30.74 -5.40 17.98
C GLU A 238 -29.70 -6.46 17.67
N ARG A 239 -29.47 -6.73 16.38
CA ARG A 239 -28.56 -7.77 15.94
C ARG A 239 -27.09 -7.40 16.15
N LEU A 240 -26.70 -6.17 15.87
CA LEU A 240 -25.35 -5.69 16.17
C LEU A 240 -25.09 -5.70 17.68
N SER A 241 -26.07 -5.33 18.49
CA SER A 241 -25.97 -5.45 19.95
C SER A 241 -25.79 -6.91 20.38
N SER A 242 -26.52 -7.84 19.76
CA SER A 242 -26.39 -9.28 20.01
C SER A 242 -25.01 -9.82 19.63
N GLU A 243 -24.45 -9.40 18.49
CA GLU A 243 -23.09 -9.77 18.07
C GLU A 243 -22.04 -9.25 19.06
N LEU A 244 -22.16 -8.00 19.50
CA LEU A 244 -21.29 -7.43 20.53
C LEU A 244 -21.40 -8.21 21.83
N GLU A 245 -22.60 -8.60 22.25
CA GLU A 245 -22.84 -9.25 23.54
C GLU A 245 -22.59 -10.76 23.58
N THR A 246 -22.74 -11.46 22.47
CA THR A 246 -22.71 -12.94 22.47
C THR A 246 -22.03 -13.54 21.25
N GLY A 247 -22.00 -12.82 20.13
CA GLY A 247 -21.48 -13.32 18.85
C GLY A 247 -20.02 -12.95 18.59
N HIS A 248 -19.74 -12.53 17.36
CA HIS A 248 -18.41 -12.27 16.83
C HIS A 248 -17.93 -10.88 17.24
N VAL A 249 -17.15 -10.84 18.32
CA VAL A 249 -16.70 -9.61 18.97
C VAL A 249 -15.78 -8.76 18.07
N GLU A 250 -14.80 -9.38 17.40
CA GLU A 250 -13.81 -8.63 16.61
C GLU A 250 -14.42 -7.94 15.38
N PRO A 251 -15.25 -8.59 14.54
CA PRO A 251 -15.91 -7.92 13.42
C PRO A 251 -16.87 -6.82 13.88
N ALA A 252 -17.63 -7.05 14.96
CA ALA A 252 -18.59 -6.08 15.47
C ALA A 252 -17.90 -4.84 16.07
N LEU A 253 -16.82 -5.00 16.84
CA LEU A 253 -16.04 -3.89 17.38
C LEU A 253 -15.29 -3.12 16.29
N SER A 254 -14.74 -3.83 15.30
CA SER A 254 -14.09 -3.20 14.15
C SER A 254 -15.09 -2.37 13.33
N PHE A 255 -16.32 -2.85 13.15
CA PHE A 255 -17.38 -2.09 12.52
C PHE A 255 -17.69 -0.82 13.32
N LEU A 256 -17.84 -0.91 14.65
CA LEU A 256 -18.08 0.26 15.50
C LEU A 256 -16.91 1.26 15.46
N ARG A 257 -15.66 0.80 15.33
CA ARG A 257 -14.49 1.68 15.15
C ARG A 257 -14.64 2.52 13.88
N ASP A 258 -15.03 1.90 12.77
CA ASP A 258 -14.97 2.51 11.44
C ASP A 258 -16.26 3.23 11.02
N ALA A 259 -17.41 2.79 11.53
CA ALA A 259 -18.70 3.35 11.16
C ALA A 259 -18.95 4.73 11.81
N GLU A 260 -19.58 5.63 11.06
CA GLU A 260 -20.15 6.85 11.63
C GLU A 260 -21.44 6.52 12.38
N LEU A 261 -21.42 6.76 13.70
CA LEU A 261 -22.55 6.47 14.59
C LEU A 261 -23.29 7.77 14.91
N SER A 262 -24.60 7.76 14.71
CA SER A 262 -25.50 8.79 15.26
C SER A 262 -25.49 8.77 16.78
N SER A 263 -25.87 9.87 17.42
CA SER A 263 -25.93 9.95 18.90
C SER A 263 -26.86 8.89 19.52
N ALA A 264 -27.93 8.49 18.81
CA ALA A 264 -28.82 7.42 19.25
C ALA A 264 -28.16 6.04 19.17
N GLU A 265 -27.41 5.75 18.10
CA GLU A 265 -26.62 4.53 17.98
C GLU A 265 -25.50 4.49 19.04
N GLN A 266 -24.83 5.62 19.28
CA GLN A 266 -23.78 5.72 20.29
C GLN A 266 -24.31 5.36 21.68
N ALA A 267 -25.43 5.95 22.10
CA ALA A 267 -26.05 5.66 23.39
C ALA A 267 -26.48 4.20 23.51
N ARG A 268 -26.94 3.59 22.41
CA ARG A 268 -27.42 2.20 22.39
C ARG A 268 -26.29 1.17 22.41
N PHE A 269 -25.17 1.45 21.74
CA PHE A 269 -24.05 0.52 21.62
C PHE A 269 -22.98 0.66 22.69
N ALA A 270 -22.94 1.76 23.45
CA ALA A 270 -21.86 2.00 24.43
C ALA A 270 -21.68 0.85 25.45
N ARG A 271 -22.77 0.38 26.07
CA ARG A 271 -22.73 -0.75 27.02
C ARG A 271 -22.41 -2.09 26.35
N PRO A 272 -23.07 -2.48 25.24
CA PRO A 272 -22.67 -3.66 24.47
C PRO A 272 -21.20 -3.65 24.05
N ALA A 273 -20.67 -2.50 23.61
CA ALA A 273 -19.28 -2.35 23.19
C ALA A 273 -18.31 -2.53 24.37
N LEU A 274 -18.60 -1.94 25.53
CA LEU A 274 -17.80 -2.17 26.75
C LEU A 274 -17.77 -3.66 27.12
N LYS A 275 -18.93 -4.32 27.14
CA LYS A 275 -19.04 -5.76 27.46
C LYS A 275 -18.35 -6.65 26.42
N ALA A 276 -18.34 -6.23 25.15
CA ALA A 276 -17.62 -6.89 24.09
C ALA A 276 -16.09 -6.78 24.30
N LEU A 277 -15.60 -5.57 24.61
CA LEU A 277 -14.19 -5.33 24.91
C LEU A 277 -13.71 -6.13 26.14
N GLN A 278 -14.45 -6.11 27.24
CA GLN A 278 -14.09 -6.92 28.42
C GLN A 278 -13.97 -8.41 28.06
N ARG A 279 -14.97 -8.95 27.33
CA ARG A 279 -14.93 -10.37 26.93
C ARG A 279 -13.76 -10.68 26.01
N TRP A 280 -13.40 -9.76 25.14
CA TRP A 280 -12.22 -9.92 24.28
C TRP A 280 -10.94 -9.94 25.13
N VAL A 281 -10.81 -9.01 26.09
CA VAL A 281 -9.68 -8.97 27.05
C VAL A 281 -9.59 -10.27 27.86
N ASP A 282 -10.72 -10.79 28.36
CA ASP A 282 -10.78 -12.04 29.12
C ASP A 282 -10.35 -13.26 28.30
N ARG A 283 -10.47 -13.19 26.98
CA ARG A 283 -10.08 -14.25 26.03
C ARG A 283 -8.61 -14.15 25.60
N ILE A 284 -7.89 -13.10 25.97
CA ILE A 284 -6.46 -12.98 25.65
C ILE A 284 -5.72 -14.13 26.34
N PRO A 285 -5.10 -15.05 25.59
CA PRO A 285 -4.35 -16.16 26.19
C PRO A 285 -3.12 -15.61 26.90
N ALA A 286 -2.77 -16.19 28.05
CA ALA A 286 -1.52 -15.84 28.74
C ALA A 286 -0.31 -16.10 27.82
N SER A 287 0.76 -15.32 28.00
CA SER A 287 1.98 -15.35 27.18
C SER A 287 2.54 -16.76 26.93
N ASN A 288 2.42 -17.65 27.92
CA ASN A 288 2.89 -19.04 27.87
C ASN A 288 2.07 -19.98 26.95
N TYR A 289 0.87 -19.60 26.55
CA TYR A 289 -0.05 -20.42 25.74
C TYR A 289 -0.27 -19.88 24.33
N THR A 290 0.50 -18.88 23.91
CA THR A 290 0.39 -18.27 22.59
C THR A 290 1.77 -18.00 21.99
N THR A 291 1.82 -17.74 20.69
CA THR A 291 3.07 -17.36 20.03
C THR A 291 3.32 -15.87 20.21
N GLY A 292 4.59 -15.46 20.27
CA GLY A 292 4.94 -14.04 20.37
C GLY A 292 4.44 -13.19 19.19
N SER A 293 4.21 -13.79 18.02
CA SER A 293 3.58 -13.10 16.88
C SER A 293 2.08 -12.86 17.11
N HIS A 294 1.36 -13.86 17.61
CA HIS A 294 -0.07 -13.72 17.89
C HIS A 294 -0.32 -12.71 19.01
N LEU A 295 0.51 -12.70 20.05
CA LEU A 295 0.42 -11.71 21.13
C LEU A 295 0.69 -10.27 20.64
N LYS A 296 1.61 -10.09 19.67
CA LYS A 296 1.83 -8.79 19.00
C LYS A 296 0.61 -8.34 18.20
N ASP A 297 -0.05 -9.26 17.49
CA ASP A 297 -1.25 -8.95 16.71
C ASP A 297 -2.42 -8.55 17.62
N LEU A 298 -2.65 -9.29 18.71
CA LEU A 298 -3.64 -8.95 19.74
C LEU A 298 -3.35 -7.59 20.38
N LYS A 299 -2.09 -7.34 20.75
CA LYS A 299 -1.67 -6.04 21.30
C LYS A 299 -1.96 -4.91 20.32
N ARG A 300 -1.58 -5.06 19.05
CA ARG A 300 -1.82 -4.03 18.02
C ARG A 300 -3.30 -3.73 17.86
N TRP A 301 -4.13 -4.77 17.70
CA TRP A 301 -5.58 -4.60 17.53
C TRP A 301 -6.23 -3.99 18.78
N GLY A 302 -5.89 -4.50 19.98
CA GLY A 302 -6.43 -4.00 21.24
C GLY A 302 -6.06 -2.54 21.52
N THR A 303 -4.80 -2.15 21.34
CA THR A 303 -4.36 -0.75 21.49
C THR A 303 -5.12 0.18 20.55
N GLU A 304 -5.44 -0.26 19.34
CA GLU A 304 -6.22 0.53 18.41
C GLU A 304 -7.69 0.69 18.86
N MET A 305 -8.34 -0.39 19.28
CA MET A 305 -9.71 -0.37 19.78
C MET A 305 -9.85 0.51 21.04
N PHE A 306 -8.95 0.36 22.00
CA PHE A 306 -8.95 1.12 23.25
C PHE A 306 -8.59 2.59 23.09
N ARG A 307 -7.97 2.97 21.96
CA ARG A 307 -7.77 4.38 21.62
C ARG A 307 -9.04 5.02 21.08
N ILE A 308 -9.74 4.33 20.17
CA ILE A 308 -10.81 4.95 19.35
C ILE A 308 -12.18 4.82 20.01
N LEU A 309 -12.52 3.64 20.54
CA LEU A 309 -13.88 3.39 21.03
C LEU A 309 -14.22 4.23 22.27
N PRO A 310 -13.36 4.37 23.29
CA PRO A 310 -13.67 5.22 24.44
C PRO A 310 -13.91 6.68 24.04
N GLU A 311 -13.12 7.22 23.11
CA GLU A 311 -13.32 8.57 22.57
C GLU A 311 -14.66 8.69 21.84
N LYS A 312 -15.01 7.70 21.00
CA LYS A 312 -16.28 7.67 20.27
C LYS A 312 -17.50 7.60 21.20
N PHE A 313 -17.37 7.02 22.39
CA PHE A 313 -18.45 6.87 23.37
C PHE A 313 -18.36 7.82 24.57
N ALA A 314 -17.41 8.77 24.61
CA ALA A 314 -17.15 9.64 25.77
C ALA A 314 -18.39 10.43 26.26
N GLY A 315 -19.33 10.74 25.35
CA GLY A 315 -20.57 11.45 25.67
C GLY A 315 -21.72 10.58 26.23
N THR A 316 -21.51 9.27 26.37
CA THR A 316 -22.58 8.32 26.77
C THR A 316 -22.60 7.99 28.26
N GLY A 317 -21.60 8.47 29.03
CA GLY A 317 -21.47 8.18 30.46
C GLY A 317 -21.04 6.74 30.78
N VAL A 318 -20.60 5.97 29.78
CA VAL A 318 -20.00 4.65 29.96
C VAL A 318 -18.51 4.80 30.18
N ASP A 319 -18.02 4.22 31.27
CA ASP A 319 -16.60 4.24 31.63
C ASP A 319 -15.88 3.00 31.08
N PHE A 320 -14.81 3.22 30.33
CA PHE A 320 -13.96 2.16 29.77
C PHE A 320 -12.65 1.97 30.56
N THR A 321 -12.41 2.78 31.60
CA THR A 321 -11.12 2.85 32.31
C THR A 321 -10.71 1.53 32.93
N GLU A 322 -11.64 0.80 33.56
CA GLU A 322 -11.38 -0.50 34.19
C GLU A 322 -10.94 -1.55 33.17
N VAL A 323 -11.67 -1.65 32.05
CA VAL A 323 -11.35 -2.55 30.93
C VAL A 323 -9.98 -2.24 30.31
N ILE A 324 -9.60 -0.96 30.23
CA ILE A 324 -8.29 -0.54 29.71
C ILE A 324 -7.18 -1.01 30.65
N ALA A 325 -7.36 -0.85 31.96
CA ALA A 325 -6.40 -1.32 32.95
C ALA A 325 -6.25 -2.86 32.90
N ASP A 326 -7.35 -3.59 32.76
CA ASP A 326 -7.33 -5.05 32.60
C ASP A 326 -6.56 -5.48 31.34
N PHE A 327 -6.74 -4.77 30.22
CA PHE A 327 -6.00 -5.03 28.98
C PHE A 327 -4.49 -4.83 29.17
N GLU A 328 -4.08 -3.72 29.79
CA GLU A 328 -2.67 -3.45 30.07
C GLU A 328 -2.07 -4.52 30.98
N PHE A 329 -2.77 -4.89 32.05
CA PHE A 329 -2.36 -5.95 32.96
C PHE A 329 -2.17 -7.31 32.26
N ARG A 330 -3.10 -7.68 31.37
CA ARG A 330 -3.03 -8.93 30.59
C ARG A 330 -1.86 -8.97 29.61
N LEU A 331 -1.38 -7.83 29.14
CA LEU A 331 -0.25 -7.74 28.22
C LEU A 331 1.12 -7.78 28.94
N GLU A 332 1.15 -7.53 30.25
CA GLU A 332 2.37 -7.56 31.07
C GLU A 332 2.68 -8.96 31.65
N GLN A 333 1.71 -9.88 31.64
CA GLN A 333 1.87 -11.29 32.04
C GLN A 333 2.35 -12.19 30.88
#